data_AF-A0A524Q7B7-F1
#
_entry.id   AF-A0A524Q7B7-F1
#
_cell.length_a   1.000
_cell.length_b   1.000
_cell.length_c   1.000
_cell.angle_alpha   90.00
_cell.angle_beta   90.00
_cell.angle_gamma   90.00
#
_symmetry.space_group_name_H-M   'P 1'
#
loop_
_entity.id
_entity.type
_entity.pdbx_description
1 polymer ?
#
loop_
_entity_poly.entity_id
_entity_poly.type
_entity_poly.pdbx_seq_one_letter_code
_entity_poly.pdbx_strand_id
1 'polypeptide(L)'
;MNRELIENPDGVLKKLLIEEGIQSLQKEFMVEHGIYLDFKKEAVERIQELAGERLKSITQLCSDLFRDYYHGLRLMKLEQFTIPKEAVDNPEDFLNAFIKENYSK
;
A
#
# COMPACT_ATOMS: atom_id res chain seq x y z
N MET A 1 30.21 -2.33 -7.86
CA MET A 1 29.43 -2.87 -8.99
C MET A 1 28.65 -4.05 -8.44
N ASN A 2 27.35 -3.87 -8.17
CA ASN A 2 26.52 -4.85 -7.45
C ASN A 2 26.42 -6.15 -8.27
N ARG A 3 27.01 -7.24 -7.74
CA ARG A 3 27.04 -8.56 -8.39
C ARG A 3 25.66 -9.22 -8.54
N GLU A 4 24.65 -8.76 -7.82
CA GLU A 4 23.26 -9.27 -7.92
C GLU A 4 22.58 -8.95 -9.27
N LEU A 5 23.09 -8.00 -10.05
CA LEU A 5 22.50 -7.61 -11.33
C LEU A 5 22.68 -8.66 -12.45
N ILE A 6 23.55 -9.65 -12.25
CA ILE A 6 23.97 -10.57 -13.32
C ILE A 6 23.15 -11.88 -13.28
N GLU A 7 22.54 -12.23 -12.15
CA GLU A 7 21.90 -13.54 -11.96
C GLU A 7 20.37 -13.55 -12.17
N ASN A 8 19.68 -12.41 -12.05
CA ASN A 8 18.25 -12.32 -12.31
C ASN A 8 17.80 -10.88 -12.68
N PRO A 9 18.04 -10.42 -13.92
CA PRO A 9 17.70 -9.06 -14.34
C PRO A 9 16.20 -8.76 -14.25
N ASP A 10 15.34 -9.74 -14.55
CA ASP A 10 13.88 -9.62 -14.44
C ASP A 10 13.40 -9.42 -13.00
N GLY A 11 13.99 -10.14 -12.04
CA GLY A 11 13.66 -10.02 -10.62
C GLY A 11 14.00 -8.65 -10.04
N VAL A 12 15.16 -8.10 -10.39
CA VAL A 12 15.59 -6.77 -9.94
C VAL A 12 14.73 -5.69 -10.57
N LEU A 13 14.45 -5.78 -11.87
CA LEU A 13 13.59 -4.81 -12.57
C LEU A 13 12.18 -4.79 -11.97
N LYS A 14 11.61 -5.98 -11.72
CA LYS A 14 10.30 -6.10 -11.10
C LYS A 14 10.28 -5.44 -9.72
N LYS A 15 11.29 -5.69 -8.88
CA LYS A 15 11.40 -5.06 -7.56
C LYS A 15 11.44 -3.53 -7.65
N LEU A 16 12.25 -2.97 -8.54
CA LEU A 16 12.35 -1.51 -8.74
C LEU A 16 11.02 -0.89 -9.16
N LEU A 17 10.29 -1.53 -10.09
CA LEU A 17 8.97 -1.05 -10.52
C LEU A 17 7.95 -1.05 -9.37
N ILE A 18 8.06 -2.01 -8.45
CA ILE A 18 7.21 -2.08 -7.26
C ILE A 18 7.54 -0.95 -6.31
N GLU A 19 8.82 -0.74 -6.01
CA GLU A 19 9.28 0.33 -5.13
C GLU A 19 8.85 1.72 -5.67
N GLU A 20 9.02 1.95 -6.98
CA GLU A 20 8.57 3.18 -7.65
C GLU A 20 7.05 3.37 -7.58
N GLY A 21 6.28 2.29 -7.80
CA GLY A 21 4.82 2.32 -7.72
C GLY A 21 4.30 2.64 -6.32
N ILE A 22 4.93 2.07 -5.28
CA ILE A 22 4.62 2.37 -3.88
C ILE A 22 4.97 3.82 -3.57
N GLN A 23 6.17 4.28 -3.91
CA GLN A 23 6.57 5.67 -3.65
C GLN A 23 5.67 6.69 -4.35
N SER A 24 5.23 6.39 -5.57
CA SER A 24 4.29 7.24 -6.31
C SER A 24 2.97 7.36 -5.56
N LEU A 25 2.40 6.22 -5.14
CA LEU A 25 1.19 6.19 -4.33
C LEU A 25 1.35 6.97 -3.02
N GLN A 26 2.46 6.80 -2.28
CA GLN A 26 2.68 7.51 -1.02
C GLN A 26 2.68 9.02 -1.23
N LYS A 27 3.31 9.49 -2.31
CA LYS A 27 3.32 10.91 -2.69
C LYS A 27 1.92 11.39 -3.09
N GLU A 28 1.24 10.66 -3.97
CA GLU A 28 -0.12 10.99 -4.42
C GLU A 28 -1.09 11.07 -3.23
N PHE A 29 -1.09 10.06 -2.36
CA PHE A 29 -1.94 9.99 -1.17
C PHE A 29 -1.64 11.13 -0.19
N MET A 30 -0.36 11.47 0.00
CA MET A 30 0.03 12.62 0.82
C MET A 30 -0.45 13.94 0.22
N VAL A 31 -0.29 14.14 -1.10
CA VAL A 31 -0.70 15.38 -1.78
C VAL A 31 -2.23 15.52 -1.80
N GLU A 32 -2.96 14.43 -2.06
CA GLU A 32 -4.41 14.45 -2.18
C GLU A 32 -5.13 14.51 -0.83
N HIS A 33 -4.59 13.84 0.20
CA HIS A 33 -5.30 13.65 1.47
C HIS A 33 -4.57 14.23 2.69
N GLY A 34 -3.30 14.61 2.56
CA GLY A 34 -2.49 15.10 3.68
C GLY A 34 -2.11 14.01 4.68
N ILE A 35 -2.09 12.74 4.24
CA ILE A 35 -1.82 11.59 5.10
C ILE A 35 -0.61 10.84 4.57
N TYR A 36 0.38 10.59 5.43
CA TYR A 36 1.50 9.73 5.09
C TYR A 36 1.10 8.26 5.17
N LEU A 37 0.96 7.60 4.02
CA LEU A 37 0.73 6.16 3.96
C LEU A 37 2.08 5.44 3.92
N ASP A 38 2.30 4.49 4.82
CA ASP A 38 3.48 3.63 4.82
C ASP A 38 3.08 2.16 4.66
N PHE A 39 4.01 1.29 4.30
CA PHE A 39 3.72 -0.12 4.03
C PHE A 39 4.65 -1.05 4.79
N LYS A 40 4.07 -2.01 5.51
CA LYS A 40 4.88 -3.12 6.01
C LYS A 40 5.42 -3.95 4.86
N LYS A 41 6.59 -4.57 5.07
CA LYS A 41 7.21 -5.45 4.07
C LYS A 41 6.24 -6.53 3.57
N GLU A 42 5.51 -7.18 4.48
CA GLU A 42 4.54 -8.23 4.14
C GLU A 42 3.35 -7.69 3.32
N ALA A 43 3.00 -6.41 3.50
CA ALA A 43 1.97 -5.75 2.70
C ALA A 43 2.46 -5.51 1.27
N VAL A 44 3.71 -5.07 1.10
CA VAL A 44 4.33 -4.89 -0.23
C VAL A 44 4.40 -6.22 -0.98
N GLU A 45 4.84 -7.28 -0.30
CA GLU A 45 4.88 -8.64 -0.86
C GLU A 45 3.47 -9.10 -1.30
N ARG A 46 2.44 -8.81 -0.49
CA ARG A 46 1.07 -9.15 -0.83
C ARG A 46 0.50 -8.34 -1.99
N ILE A 47 0.79 -7.04 -2.05
CA ILE A 47 0.41 -6.16 -3.17
C ILE A 47 1.04 -6.67 -4.47
N GLN A 48 2.31 -7.12 -4.42
CA GLN A 48 3.00 -7.70 -5.57
C GLN A 48 2.31 -8.96 -6.12
N GLU A 49 1.91 -9.87 -5.23
CA GLU A 49 1.16 -11.07 -5.62
C GLU A 49 -0.17 -10.70 -6.27
N LEU A 50 -0.97 -9.85 -5.61
CA LEU A 50 -2.28 -9.41 -6.09
C LEU A 50 -2.20 -8.65 -7.42
N ALA A 51 -1.17 -7.84 -7.63
CA ALA A 51 -0.96 -7.12 -8.88
C ALA A 51 -0.72 -8.09 -10.04
N GLY A 52 0.05 -9.16 -9.78
CA GLY A 52 0.27 -10.24 -10.74
C GLY A 52 -1.01 -11.04 -11.04
N GLU A 53 -1.76 -11.41 -10.00
CA GLU A 53 -3.03 -12.15 -10.12
C GLU A 53 -4.10 -11.36 -10.86
N ARG A 54 -4.20 -10.05 -10.61
CA ARG A 54 -5.25 -9.17 -11.16
C ARG A 54 -4.83 -8.46 -12.45
N LEU A 55 -3.60 -8.66 -12.92
CA LEU A 55 -3.02 -7.98 -14.09
C LEU A 55 -3.18 -6.44 -14.05
N LYS A 56 -3.05 -5.86 -12.85
CA LYS A 56 -3.14 -4.41 -12.60
C LYS A 56 -1.78 -3.83 -12.27
N SER A 57 -1.58 -2.55 -12.58
CA SER A 57 -0.43 -1.83 -12.02
C SER A 57 -0.59 -1.65 -10.51
N ILE A 58 0.53 -1.47 -9.79
CA ILE A 58 0.49 -1.26 -8.34
C ILE A 58 -0.29 -0.01 -7.98
N THR A 59 -0.09 1.09 -8.71
CA THR A 59 -0.83 2.33 -8.48
C THR A 59 -2.34 2.11 -8.59
N GLN A 60 -2.81 1.40 -9.63
CA GLN A 60 -4.23 1.09 -9.80
C GLN A 60 -4.75 0.17 -8.69
N LEU A 61 -4.00 -0.88 -8.36
CA LEU A 61 -4.40 -1.82 -7.30
C LEU A 61 -4.51 -1.12 -5.95
N CYS A 62 -3.51 -0.31 -5.58
CA CYS A 62 -3.51 0.42 -4.33
C CYS A 62 -4.58 1.50 -4.29
N SER A 63 -4.82 2.22 -5.39
CA SER A 63 -5.93 3.18 -5.48
C SER A 63 -7.29 2.51 -5.27
N ASP A 64 -7.48 1.29 -5.80
CA ASP A 64 -8.70 0.52 -5.59
C ASP A 64 -8.82 -0.01 -4.15
N LEU A 65 -7.74 -0.55 -3.57
CA LEU A 65 -7.74 -1.12 -2.22
C LEU A 65 -7.92 -0.05 -1.12
N PHE A 66 -7.28 1.10 -1.29
CA PHE A 66 -7.22 2.16 -0.27
C PHE A 66 -8.15 3.33 -0.56
N ARG A 67 -9.08 3.17 -1.50
CA ARG A 67 -10.09 4.19 -1.82
C ARG A 67 -10.89 4.60 -0.58
N ASP A 68 -11.32 3.65 0.24
CA ASP A 68 -12.13 3.98 1.43
C ASP A 68 -11.27 4.36 2.65
N TYR A 69 -9.95 4.10 2.59
CA TYR A 69 -9.03 4.38 3.68
C TYR A 69 -8.90 5.89 3.92
N TYR A 70 -8.84 6.72 2.89
CA TYR A 70 -8.72 8.17 3.12
C TYR A 70 -9.93 8.72 3.89
N HIS A 71 -11.14 8.20 3.65
CA HIS A 71 -12.33 8.60 4.38
C HIS A 71 -12.21 8.20 5.86
N GLY A 72 -11.89 6.93 6.13
CA GLY A 72 -11.75 6.41 7.49
C GLY A 72 -10.63 7.07 8.29
N LEU A 73 -9.44 7.19 7.69
CA LEU A 73 -8.27 7.79 8.33
C LEU A 73 -8.49 9.28 8.62
N ARG A 74 -9.19 10.01 7.74
CA ARG A 74 -9.53 11.42 7.96
C ARG A 74 -10.55 11.61 9.09
N LEU A 75 -11.52 10.69 9.23
CA LEU A 75 -12.43 10.68 10.39
C LEU A 75 -11.66 10.51 11.71
N MET A 76 -10.61 9.71 11.68
CA MET A 76 -9.73 9.46 12.83
C MET A 76 -8.66 10.54 13.05
N LYS A 77 -8.58 11.55 12.17
CA LYS A 77 -7.58 12.64 12.20
C LYS A 77 -6.13 12.13 12.27
N LEU A 78 -5.84 11.03 11.58
CA LEU A 78 -4.49 10.49 11.49
C LEU A 78 -3.70 11.19 10.38
N GLU A 79 -2.51 11.66 10.70
CA GLU A 79 -1.57 12.26 9.74
C GLU A 79 -0.64 11.20 9.11
N GLN A 80 -0.57 10.01 9.70
CA GLN A 80 0.24 8.89 9.21
C GLN A 80 -0.45 7.55 9.50
N PHE A 81 -0.29 6.59 8.59
CA PHE A 81 -0.83 5.24 8.75
C PHE A 81 0.05 4.21 8.03
N THR A 82 0.43 3.14 8.74
CA THR A 82 1.18 2.03 8.16
C THR A 82 0.24 0.88 7.81
N ILE A 83 0.18 0.50 6.53
CA ILE A 83 -0.62 -0.58 5.97
C ILE A 83 0.02 -1.94 6.31
N PRO A 84 -0.63 -2.76 7.16
CA PRO A 84 -0.22 -4.14 7.39
C PRO A 84 -0.71 -5.06 6.26
N LYS A 85 -0.27 -6.32 6.27
CA LYS A 85 -0.72 -7.32 5.28
C LYS A 85 -2.23 -7.52 5.34
N GLU A 86 -2.82 -7.53 6.54
CA GLU A 86 -4.26 -7.73 6.73
C GLU A 86 -5.10 -6.64 6.04
N ALA A 87 -4.59 -5.41 5.98
CA ALA A 87 -5.22 -4.29 5.28
C ALA A 87 -5.15 -4.42 3.76
N VAL A 88 -4.29 -5.29 3.23
CA VAL A 88 -4.21 -5.63 1.80
C VAL A 88 -5.12 -6.82 1.49
N ASP A 89 -5.12 -7.84 2.37
CA ASP A 89 -5.94 -9.03 2.20
C ASP A 89 -7.45 -8.73 2.31
N ASN A 90 -7.84 -7.95 3.32
CA ASN A 90 -9.23 -7.57 3.58
C ASN A 90 -9.33 -6.09 3.96
N PRO A 91 -9.20 -5.16 2.99
CA PRO A 91 -9.14 -3.72 3.26
C PRO A 91 -10.38 -3.19 3.99
N GLU A 92 -11.57 -3.61 3.58
CA GLU A 92 -12.83 -3.12 4.15
C GLU A 92 -13.03 -3.58 5.60
N ASP A 93 -12.83 -4.88 5.88
CA ASP A 93 -12.96 -5.44 7.22
C ASP A 93 -11.92 -4.85 8.18
N PHE A 94 -10.67 -4.71 7.72
CA PHE A 94 -9.61 -4.11 8.50
C PHE A 94 -9.96 -2.67 8.88
N LEU A 95 -10.37 -1.84 7.91
CA LEU A 95 -10.70 -0.45 8.16
C LEU A 95 -11.89 -0.32 9.13
N ASN A 96 -12.93 -1.14 8.94
CA ASN A 96 -14.10 -1.15 9.81
C ASN A 96 -13.75 -1.55 11.25
N ALA A 97 -12.90 -2.57 11.44
CA ALA A 97 -12.41 -2.97 12.76
C ALA A 97 -11.59 -1.85 13.40
N PHE A 98 -10.64 -1.29 12.65
CA PHE A 98 -9.77 -0.22 13.11
C PHE A 98 -10.56 1.03 13.54
N ILE A 99 -11.55 1.46 12.76
CA ILE A 99 -12.43 2.59 13.13
C ILE A 99 -13.20 2.27 14.40
N LYS A 100 -13.82 1.08 14.52
CA LYS A 100 -14.60 0.70 15.72
C LYS A 100 -13.75 0.73 16.99
N GLU A 101 -12.54 0.22 16.93
CA GLU A 101 -11.61 0.18 18.06
C GLU A 101 -11.15 1.56 18.50
N ASN A 102 -10.98 2.50 17.56
CA ASN A 102 -10.40 3.81 17.84
C ASN A 102 -11.44 4.94 17.98
N TYR A 103 -12.65 4.79 17.44
CA TYR A 103 -13.71 5.80 17.52
C TYR A 103 -14.42 5.81 18.88
N SER A 104 -14.32 4.74 19.67
CA SER A 104 -14.96 4.65 21.00
C SER A 104 -14.14 5.28 22.13
N LYS A 105 -13.18 6.16 21.82
CA LYS A 105 -12.34 6.88 22.79
C LYS A 105 -12.49 8.40 22.67
#